data_AF-A0A1S3Y2N2-F1
#
_entry.id   AF-A0A1S3Y2N2-F1
#
_cell.length_a   1.000
_cell.length_b   1.000
_cell.length_c   1.000
_cell.angle_alpha   90.00
_cell.angle_beta   90.00
_cell.angle_gamma   90.00
#
_symmetry.space_group_name_H-M   'P 1'
#
loop_
_entity.id
_entity.type
_entity.pdbx_description
1 polymer ?
#
loop_
_entity_poly.entity_id
_entity_poly.type
_entity_poly.pdbx_seq_one_letter_code
_entity_poly.pdbx_strand_id
1 'polypeptide(L)'
;MEYLGRRLNKLKEVKKFKFHPKCAKLGITHLSYAGDHLIFARGDLNSISHIQECFNHFSQVSGLQTNLKKSSMYFGGVQKSTRVEIIQKLGYTIGELPFKYLGIPLATKNLSLIQWYPLIEKIVARIFSWTAKKLSYAGRVQLFQTVLFGIQSYWSQLFNLPVKVMKMIRPTVEVIFSLESIPLQKVPGGLE
;
A
#
# COMPACT_ATOMS: atom_id res chain seq x y z
N MET A 1 13.99 2.44 14.21
CA MET A 1 13.49 1.21 13.55
C MET A 1 14.58 0.33 12.94
N GLU A 2 15.70 0.89 12.47
CA GLU A 2 16.79 0.08 11.90
C GLU A 2 17.29 -1.05 12.82
N TYR A 3 17.38 -0.78 14.13
CA TYR A 3 17.75 -1.77 15.13
C TYR A 3 16.84 -3.01 15.15
N LEU A 4 15.51 -2.82 15.05
CA LEU A 4 14.56 -3.94 14.94
C LEU A 4 14.83 -4.76 13.67
N GLY A 5 15.04 -4.08 12.54
CA GLY A 5 15.35 -4.73 11.27
C GLY A 5 16.64 -5.55 11.32
N ARG A 6 17.71 -5.01 11.92
CA ARG A 6 18.97 -5.75 12.16
C ARG A 6 18.73 -7.00 13.01
N ARG A 7 17.88 -6.92 14.03
CA ARG A 7 17.56 -8.08 14.88
C ARG A 7 16.72 -9.13 14.16
N LEU A 8 15.71 -8.72 13.40
CA LEU A 8 14.94 -9.60 12.53
C LEU A 8 15.80 -10.25 11.42
N ASN A 9 16.89 -9.60 10.99
CA ASN A 9 17.86 -10.20 10.08
C ASN A 9 18.73 -11.27 10.75
N LYS A 10 19.02 -11.17 12.05
CA LYS A 10 19.74 -12.22 12.79
C LYS A 10 18.94 -13.51 12.91
N LEU A 11 17.61 -13.48 12.76
CA LEU A 11 16.78 -14.69 12.72
C LEU A 11 17.21 -15.68 11.64
N LYS A 12 17.87 -15.21 10.57
CA LYS A 12 18.40 -16.05 9.50
C LYS A 12 19.44 -17.07 9.99
N GLU A 13 20.15 -16.75 11.07
CA GLU A 13 21.20 -17.59 11.67
C GLU A 13 20.63 -18.59 12.68
N VAL A 14 19.37 -18.42 13.09
CA VAL A 14 18.72 -19.25 14.11
C VAL A 14 18.23 -20.55 13.48
N LYS A 15 18.85 -21.69 13.82
CA LYS A 15 18.49 -23.03 13.29
C LYS A 15 17.01 -23.40 13.41
N LYS A 16 16.33 -22.92 14.47
CA LYS A 16 14.91 -23.22 14.74
C LYS A 16 13.95 -22.27 14.01
N PHE A 17 14.43 -21.15 13.47
CA PHE A 17 13.62 -20.23 12.69
C PHE A 17 13.49 -20.73 11.26
N LYS A 18 12.27 -20.69 10.72
CA LYS A 18 11.99 -21.07 9.34
C LYS A 18 11.33 -19.91 8.61
N PHE A 19 11.84 -19.59 7.43
CA PHE A 19 11.27 -18.58 6.55
C PHE A 19 9.87 -18.96 6.09
N HIS A 20 9.09 -17.94 5.74
CA HIS A 20 7.89 -18.14 4.95
C HIS A 20 8.29 -18.83 3.61
N PRO A 21 7.55 -19.84 3.11
CA PRO A 21 7.95 -20.63 1.94
C PRO A 21 8.29 -19.80 0.69
N LYS A 22 7.56 -18.70 0.46
CA LYS A 22 7.80 -17.79 -0.67
C LYS A 22 8.95 -16.80 -0.46
N CYS A 23 9.42 -16.64 0.78
CA CYS A 23 10.45 -15.67 1.14
C CYS A 23 11.82 -16.33 1.37
N ALA A 24 11.85 -17.66 1.52
CA ALA A 24 13.06 -18.43 1.82
C ALA A 24 14.17 -18.21 0.78
N LYS A 25 13.84 -18.29 -0.52
CA LYS A 25 14.81 -18.10 -1.62
C LYS A 25 15.47 -16.73 -1.62
N LEU A 26 14.72 -15.70 -1.22
CA LEU A 26 15.19 -14.31 -1.17
C LEU A 26 15.76 -13.95 0.21
N GLY A 27 15.71 -14.85 1.19
CA GLY A 27 16.12 -14.58 2.56
C GLY A 27 15.36 -13.41 3.19
N ILE A 28 14.10 -13.18 2.81
CA ILE A 28 13.31 -12.04 3.33
C ILE A 28 12.65 -12.46 4.64
N THR A 29 12.95 -11.75 5.73
CA THR A 29 12.26 -11.92 7.02
C THR A 29 11.24 -10.82 7.28
N HIS A 30 11.46 -9.62 6.74
CA HIS A 30 10.58 -8.47 6.94
C HIS A 30 10.69 -7.45 5.82
N LEU A 31 9.66 -6.61 5.69
CA LEU A 31 9.65 -5.37 4.94
C LEU A 31 9.27 -4.25 5.91
N SER A 32 9.92 -3.10 5.81
CA SER A 32 9.74 -2.01 6.77
C SER A 32 9.75 -0.66 6.08
N TYR A 33 8.73 0.14 6.37
CA TYR A 33 8.62 1.49 5.85
C TYR A 33 7.95 2.39 6.90
N ALA A 34 8.63 3.46 7.31
CA ALA A 34 8.08 4.53 8.16
C ALA A 34 7.12 4.09 9.30
N GLY A 35 7.49 3.07 10.08
CA GLY A 35 6.68 2.58 11.21
C GLY A 35 5.71 1.45 10.88
N ASP A 36 5.52 1.13 9.60
CA ASP A 36 4.76 -0.03 9.13
C ASP A 36 5.71 -1.20 8.81
N HIS A 37 5.47 -2.34 9.47
CA HIS A 37 6.32 -3.52 9.39
C HIS A 37 5.52 -4.75 8.95
N LEU A 38 5.93 -5.38 7.86
CA LEU A 38 5.46 -6.71 7.47
C LEU A 38 6.53 -7.72 7.83
N ILE A 39 6.16 -8.77 8.54
CA ILE A 39 7.09 -9.83 8.98
C ILE A 39 6.63 -11.15 8.40
N PHE A 40 7.58 -11.90 7.86
CA PHE A 40 7.35 -13.14 7.13
C PHE A 40 8.12 -14.28 7.78
N ALA A 41 7.38 -15.31 8.19
CA ALA A 41 7.93 -16.54 8.73
C ALA A 41 7.03 -17.72 8.42
N ARG A 42 7.54 -18.93 8.66
CA ARG A 42 6.71 -20.13 8.68
C ARG A 42 5.71 -20.03 9.84
N GLY A 43 4.48 -20.45 9.58
CA GLY A 43 3.40 -20.50 10.59
C GLY A 43 3.56 -21.66 11.57
N ASP A 44 4.67 -21.71 12.30
CA ASP A 44 4.94 -22.65 13.38
C ASP A 44 5.37 -21.91 14.64
N LEU A 45 5.17 -22.54 15.80
CA LEU A 45 5.44 -21.92 17.10
C LEU A 45 6.90 -21.52 17.27
N ASN A 46 7.84 -22.29 16.73
CA ASN A 46 9.27 -22.00 16.88
C ASN A 46 9.59 -20.67 16.19
N SER A 47 9.26 -20.55 14.91
CA SER A 47 9.56 -19.35 14.11
C SER A 47 8.87 -18.11 14.69
N ILE A 48 7.62 -18.27 15.14
CA ILE A 48 6.85 -17.20 15.75
C ILE A 48 7.41 -16.77 17.11
N SER A 49 7.85 -17.71 17.95
CA SER A 49 8.42 -17.39 19.27
C SER A 49 9.70 -16.55 19.14
N HIS A 50 10.56 -16.85 18.17
CA HIS A 50 11.78 -16.06 17.95
C HIS A 50 11.46 -14.65 17.41
N ILE A 51 10.39 -14.48 16.63
CA ILE A 51 9.91 -13.15 16.24
C ILE A 51 9.45 -12.37 17.48
N GLN A 52 8.69 -13.01 18.37
CA GLN A 52 8.22 -12.40 19.61
C GLN A 52 9.39 -12.00 20.53
N GLU A 53 10.42 -12.84 20.64
CA GLU A 53 11.65 -12.50 21.37
C GLU A 53 12.36 -11.27 20.78
N CYS A 54 12.39 -11.14 19.44
CA CYS A 54 12.93 -9.96 18.79
C CYS A 54 12.15 -8.69 19.19
N PHE A 55 10.82 -8.76 19.22
CA PHE A 55 9.97 -7.64 19.65
C PHE A 55 10.12 -7.32 21.13
N ASN A 56 10.15 -8.33 21.99
CA ASN A 56 10.31 -8.14 23.44
C ASN A 56 11.65 -7.47 23.75
N HIS A 57 12.74 -7.95 23.14
CA HIS A 57 14.04 -7.32 23.32
C HIS A 57 14.09 -5.92 22.70
N PHE A 58 13.45 -5.69 21.56
CA PHE A 58 13.36 -4.35 20.98
C PHE A 58 12.64 -3.40 21.93
N SER A 59 11.52 -3.84 22.52
CA SER A 59 10.75 -3.10 23.52
C SER A 59 11.57 -2.79 24.76
N GLN A 60 12.30 -3.76 25.30
CA GLN A 60 13.16 -3.56 26.47
C GLN A 60 14.25 -2.51 26.24
N VAL A 61 14.86 -2.48 25.04
CA VAL A 61 15.96 -1.56 24.74
C VAL A 61 15.46 -0.17 24.33
N SER A 62 14.34 -0.09 23.59
CA SER A 62 13.86 1.17 23.03
C SER A 62 12.74 1.83 23.83
N GLY A 63 12.10 1.10 24.75
CA GLY A 63 10.84 1.50 25.39
C GLY A 63 9.61 1.44 24.47
N LEU A 64 9.76 1.08 23.19
CA LEU A 64 8.67 1.06 22.22
C LEU A 64 7.99 -0.31 22.16
N GLN A 65 6.67 -0.32 22.30
CA GLN A 65 5.86 -1.53 22.24
C GLN A 65 5.08 -1.64 20.93
N THR A 66 4.84 -2.88 20.50
CA THR A 66 3.96 -3.18 19.37
C THR A 66 2.52 -2.83 19.71
N ASN A 67 1.85 -2.09 18.83
CA ASN A 67 0.43 -1.78 19.00
C ASN A 67 -0.43 -2.98 18.57
N LEU A 68 -0.85 -3.81 19.53
CA LEU A 68 -1.67 -4.99 19.28
C LEU A 68 -2.99 -4.68 18.54
N LYS A 69 -3.56 -3.48 18.70
CA LYS A 69 -4.81 -3.09 18.02
C LYS A 69 -4.61 -2.76 16.55
N LYS A 70 -3.41 -2.31 16.16
CA LYS A 70 -3.04 -2.01 14.76
C LYS A 70 -2.32 -3.15 14.07
N SER A 71 -1.80 -4.11 14.84
CA SER A 71 -1.11 -5.29 14.33
C SER A 71 -2.08 -6.45 14.15
N SER A 72 -2.00 -7.12 13.00
CA SER A 72 -2.81 -8.30 12.69
C SER A 72 -1.97 -9.41 12.08
N MET A 73 -2.40 -10.66 12.30
CA MET A 73 -1.78 -11.85 11.73
C MET A 73 -2.55 -12.37 10.53
N TYR A 74 -1.83 -12.78 9.50
CA TYR A 74 -2.38 -13.36 8.29
C TYR A 74 -1.76 -14.75 8.08
N PHE A 75 -2.62 -15.77 7.93
CA PHE A 75 -2.19 -17.16 7.79
C PHE A 75 -2.49 -17.68 6.39
N GLY A 76 -1.54 -18.40 5.79
CA GLY A 76 -1.73 -19.14 4.54
C GLY A 76 -1.23 -20.58 4.69
N GLY A 77 -2.09 -21.57 4.42
CA GLY A 77 -1.71 -22.99 4.42
C GLY A 77 -1.35 -23.59 5.79
N VAL A 78 -1.71 -22.93 6.90
CA VAL A 78 -1.47 -23.42 8.28
C VAL A 78 -2.69 -24.16 8.81
N GLN A 79 -2.52 -25.26 9.55
CA GLN A 79 -3.62 -26.01 10.18
C GLN A 79 -4.37 -25.17 11.24
N LYS A 80 -5.67 -25.41 11.39
CA LYS A 80 -6.52 -24.63 12.31
C LYS A 80 -6.05 -24.72 13.77
N SER A 81 -5.65 -25.90 14.23
CA SER A 81 -5.10 -26.14 15.57
C SER A 81 -3.89 -25.24 15.84
N THR A 82 -2.90 -25.25 14.94
CA THR A 82 -1.68 -24.43 15.05
C THR A 82 -2.00 -22.93 15.01
N ARG A 83 -2.99 -22.49 14.22
CA ARG A 83 -3.41 -21.08 14.21
C ARG A 83 -3.92 -20.65 15.58
N VAL A 84 -4.82 -21.43 16.17
CA VAL A 84 -5.41 -21.13 17.49
C VAL A 84 -4.32 -21.01 18.55
N GLU A 85 -3.37 -21.95 18.56
CA GLU A 85 -2.25 -21.94 19.50
C GLU A 85 -1.35 -20.69 19.34
N ILE A 86 -1.02 -20.34 18.09
CA ILE A 86 -0.24 -19.12 17.79
C ILE A 86 -0.97 -17.86 18.27
N ILE A 87 -2.28 -17.77 18.03
CA ILE A 87 -3.09 -16.61 18.41
C ILE A 87 -3.17 -16.49 19.93
N GLN A 88 -3.42 -17.59 20.64
CA GLN A 88 -3.45 -17.61 22.10
C GLN A 88 -2.13 -17.17 22.71
N LYS A 89 -1.00 -17.54 22.08
CA LYS A 89 0.33 -17.17 22.55
C LYS A 89 0.69 -15.69 22.32
N LEU A 90 0.24 -15.11 21.21
CA LEU A 90 0.64 -13.76 20.82
C LEU A 90 -0.38 -12.66 21.12
N GLY A 91 -1.67 -13.00 21.20
CA GLY A 91 -2.76 -12.03 21.44
C GLY A 91 -3.07 -11.09 20.27
N TYR A 92 -2.55 -11.35 19.06
CA TYR A 92 -2.91 -10.57 17.86
C TYR A 92 -4.27 -10.97 17.29
N THR A 93 -4.94 -10.01 16.66
CA THR A 93 -6.15 -10.28 15.88
C THR A 93 -5.79 -10.97 14.56
N ILE A 94 -6.66 -11.86 14.09
CA ILE A 94 -6.55 -12.41 12.73
C ILE A 94 -7.06 -11.34 11.77
N GLY A 95 -6.23 -10.98 10.79
CA GLY A 95 -6.64 -10.14 9.68
C GLY A 95 -7.11 -10.97 8.48
N GLU A 96 -7.92 -10.35 7.64
CA GLU A 96 -8.37 -10.92 6.37
C GLU A 96 -7.70 -10.26 5.17
N LEU A 97 -7.48 -11.03 4.11
CA LEU A 97 -6.92 -10.53 2.85
C LEU A 97 -8.07 -10.17 1.89
N PRO A 98 -7.94 -9.08 1.11
CA PRO A 98 -6.81 -8.16 1.05
C PRO A 98 -6.76 -7.18 2.23
N PHE A 99 -5.59 -6.65 2.54
CA PHE A 99 -5.43 -5.52 3.48
C PHE A 99 -4.61 -4.40 2.85
N LYS A 100 -4.67 -3.18 3.40
CA LYS A 100 -3.98 -2.01 2.86
C LYS A 100 -2.58 -1.87 3.46
N TYR A 101 -1.56 -1.74 2.62
CA TYR A 101 -0.17 -1.42 3.01
C TYR A 101 0.34 -0.29 2.14
N LEU A 102 0.86 0.78 2.75
CA LEU A 102 1.39 1.96 2.05
C LEU A 102 0.43 2.56 1.01
N GLY A 103 -0.86 2.57 1.33
CA GLY A 103 -1.88 3.14 0.44
C GLY A 103 -2.44 2.17 -0.61
N ILE A 104 -1.91 0.95 -0.70
CA ILE A 104 -2.23 -0.02 -1.75
C ILE A 104 -2.79 -1.33 -1.15
N PRO A 105 -3.81 -1.96 -1.77
CA PRO A 105 -4.29 -3.27 -1.34
C PRO A 105 -3.27 -4.37 -1.65
N LEU A 106 -2.79 -5.05 -0.62
CA LEU A 106 -2.07 -6.32 -0.74
C LEU A 106 -3.07 -7.46 -0.85
N ALA A 107 -3.14 -8.06 -2.04
CA ALA A 107 -4.01 -9.19 -2.35
C ALA A 107 -3.19 -10.42 -2.78
N THR A 108 -3.76 -11.61 -2.59
CA THR A 108 -3.15 -12.89 -3.05
C THR A 108 -3.45 -13.22 -4.51
N LYS A 109 -4.40 -12.51 -5.13
CA LYS A 109 -4.85 -12.66 -6.51
C LYS A 109 -4.82 -11.29 -7.21
N ASN A 110 -5.02 -11.29 -8.52
CA ASN A 110 -5.26 -10.06 -9.29
C ASN A 110 -6.38 -9.24 -8.65
N LEU A 111 -6.18 -7.92 -8.61
CA LEU A 111 -7.12 -7.03 -7.97
C LEU A 111 -8.47 -7.04 -8.70
N SER A 112 -9.56 -7.20 -7.94
CA SER A 112 -10.91 -7.04 -8.47
C SER A 112 -11.19 -5.56 -8.78
N LEU A 113 -12.17 -5.27 -9.63
CA LEU A 113 -12.54 -3.88 -9.96
C LEU A 113 -12.83 -3.04 -8.72
N ILE A 114 -13.46 -3.63 -7.70
CA ILE A 114 -13.76 -2.98 -6.42
C ILE A 114 -12.46 -2.50 -5.72
N GLN A 115 -11.39 -3.30 -5.80
CA GLN A 115 -10.11 -2.95 -5.18
C GLN A 115 -9.35 -1.84 -5.92
N TRP A 116 -9.76 -1.50 -7.15
CA TRP A 116 -9.25 -0.36 -7.91
C TRP A 116 -9.99 0.96 -7.61
N TYR A 117 -11.15 0.93 -6.96
CA TYR A 117 -11.90 2.15 -6.63
C TYR A 117 -11.08 3.19 -5.83
N PRO A 118 -10.27 2.82 -4.82
CA PRO A 118 -9.46 3.80 -4.11
C PRO A 118 -8.51 4.60 -5.01
N LEU A 119 -8.00 3.98 -6.09
CA LEU A 119 -7.20 4.69 -7.10
C LEU A 119 -8.08 5.66 -7.90
N ILE A 120 -9.23 5.20 -8.37
CA ILE A 120 -10.18 6.01 -9.16
C ILE A 120 -10.64 7.21 -8.33
N GLU A 121 -11.14 7.00 -7.12
CA GLU A 121 -11.58 8.07 -6.21
C GLU A 121 -10.46 9.07 -5.94
N LYS A 122 -9.22 8.61 -5.72
CA LYS A 122 -8.08 9.50 -5.50
C LYS A 122 -7.78 10.37 -6.72
N ILE A 123 -7.85 9.81 -7.93
CA ILE A 123 -7.65 10.56 -9.18
C ILE A 123 -8.80 11.55 -9.39
N VAL A 124 -10.03 11.10 -9.22
CA VAL A 124 -11.25 11.91 -9.36
C VAL A 124 -11.24 13.08 -8.38
N ALA A 125 -10.96 12.84 -7.11
CA ALA A 125 -10.88 13.89 -6.08
C ALA A 125 -9.81 14.93 -6.41
N ARG A 126 -8.64 14.51 -6.94
CA ARG A 126 -7.59 15.45 -7.38
C ARG A 126 -8.06 16.30 -8.55
N ILE A 127 -8.68 15.70 -9.56
CA ILE A 127 -9.20 16.42 -10.72
C ILE A 127 -10.25 17.45 -10.29
N PHE A 128 -11.25 17.07 -9.51
CA PHE A 128 -12.26 17.99 -9.01
C PHE A 128 -11.66 19.15 -8.20
N SER A 129 -10.64 18.87 -7.38
CA SER A 129 -9.94 19.91 -6.61
C SER A 129 -9.19 20.92 -7.50
N TRP A 130 -8.81 20.55 -8.72
CA TRP A 130 -8.13 21.43 -9.68
C TRP A 130 -9.12 22.16 -10.56
N THR A 131 -10.22 21.53 -10.95
CA THR A 131 -11.35 22.16 -11.62
C THR A 131 -11.92 23.32 -10.81
N ALA A 132 -11.94 23.21 -9.47
CA ALA A 132 -12.37 24.28 -8.58
C ALA A 132 -11.38 25.47 -8.53
N LYS A 133 -10.17 25.34 -9.07
CA LYS A 133 -9.14 26.38 -9.07
C LYS A 133 -9.07 27.04 -10.45
N LYS A 134 -8.87 28.36 -10.47
CA LYS A 134 -8.60 29.11 -11.71
C LYS A 134 -7.17 28.82 -12.19
N LEU A 135 -6.99 27.71 -12.90
CA LEU A 135 -5.71 27.27 -13.45
C LEU A 135 -5.68 27.49 -14.96
N SER A 136 -4.55 28.00 -15.48
CA SER A 136 -4.29 28.01 -16.92
C SER A 136 -4.22 26.59 -17.47
N TYR A 137 -4.48 26.43 -18.76
CA TYR A 137 -4.29 25.16 -19.46
C TYR A 137 -2.92 24.52 -19.15
N ALA A 138 -1.84 25.29 -19.28
CA ALA A 138 -0.48 24.84 -18.99
C ALA A 138 -0.33 24.35 -17.54
N GLY A 139 -0.92 25.05 -16.57
CA GLY A 139 -0.95 24.61 -15.18
C GLY A 139 -1.70 23.30 -14.97
N ARG A 140 -2.82 23.09 -15.68
CA ARG A 140 -3.58 21.82 -15.63
C ARG A 140 -2.79 20.67 -16.24
N VAL A 141 -2.13 20.88 -17.39
CA VAL A 141 -1.25 19.89 -18.03
C VAL A 141 -0.09 19.51 -17.09
N GLN A 142 0.53 20.49 -16.45
CA GLN A 142 1.63 20.24 -15.52
C GLN A 142 1.17 19.43 -14.30
N LEU A 143 0.01 19.74 -13.71
CA LEU A 143 -0.56 18.96 -12.60
C LEU A 143 -0.94 17.53 -13.02
N PHE A 144 -1.47 17.37 -14.22
CA PHE A 144 -1.74 16.05 -14.80
C PHE A 144 -0.45 15.21 -14.87
N GLN A 145 0.60 15.76 -15.49
CA GLN A 145 1.87 15.08 -15.69
C GLN A 145 2.63 14.80 -14.38
N THR A 146 2.57 15.71 -13.42
CA THR A 146 3.33 15.55 -12.16
C THR A 146 2.59 14.72 -11.12
N VAL A 147 1.29 14.93 -10.96
CA VAL A 147 0.52 14.32 -9.87
C VAL A 147 -0.25 13.08 -10.31
N LEU A 148 -1.04 13.15 -11.39
CA LEU A 148 -1.82 11.97 -11.81
C LEU A 148 -0.94 10.87 -12.37
N PHE A 149 0.04 11.22 -13.21
CA PHE A 149 1.00 10.25 -13.70
C PHE A 149 1.84 9.66 -12.55
N GLY A 150 2.20 10.45 -11.54
CA GLY A 150 2.87 9.95 -10.34
C GLY A 150 2.03 8.93 -9.56
N ILE A 151 0.73 9.22 -9.37
CA ILE A 151 -0.22 8.28 -8.73
C ILE A 151 -0.37 7.00 -9.55
N GLN A 152 -0.57 7.12 -10.87
CA GLN A 152 -0.69 5.98 -11.77
C GLN A 152 0.59 5.14 -11.77
N SER A 153 1.76 5.77 -11.89
CA SER A 153 3.06 5.10 -11.92
C SER A 153 3.29 4.31 -10.63
N TYR A 154 2.96 4.89 -9.46
CA TYR A 154 3.06 4.18 -8.17
C TYR A 154 2.25 2.88 -8.14
N TRP A 155 1.02 2.89 -8.66
CA TRP A 155 0.20 1.66 -8.75
C TRP A 155 0.69 0.69 -9.83
N SER A 156 1.22 1.23 -10.94
CA SER A 156 1.73 0.45 -12.07
C SER A 156 2.98 -0.37 -11.72
N GLN A 157 3.75 0.06 -10.72
CA GLN A 157 4.93 -0.66 -10.24
C GLN A 157 4.56 -2.01 -9.57
N LEU A 158 3.35 -2.13 -9.04
CA LEU A 158 2.90 -3.33 -8.32
C LEU A 158 1.86 -4.14 -9.09
N PHE A 159 1.08 -3.49 -9.96
CA PHE A 159 0.00 -4.13 -10.70
C PHE A 159 -0.06 -3.68 -12.16
N ASN A 160 -0.43 -4.60 -13.03
CA ASN A 160 -0.81 -4.26 -14.40
C ASN A 160 -2.17 -3.54 -14.39
N LEU A 161 -2.22 -2.30 -14.90
CA LEU A 161 -3.47 -1.54 -14.93
C LEU A 161 -4.47 -2.15 -15.92
N PRO A 162 -5.68 -2.55 -15.46
CA PRO A 162 -6.70 -3.07 -16.35
C PRO A 162 -7.21 -1.97 -17.28
N VAL A 163 -7.41 -2.31 -18.56
CA VAL A 163 -8.02 -1.42 -19.55
C VAL A 163 -9.37 -0.87 -19.07
N LYS A 164 -10.15 -1.67 -18.32
CA LYS A 164 -11.42 -1.24 -17.73
C LYS A 164 -11.26 -0.06 -16.77
N VAL A 165 -10.24 -0.08 -15.91
CA VAL A 165 -9.96 1.01 -14.95
C VAL A 165 -9.55 2.27 -15.70
N MET A 166 -8.71 2.14 -16.73
CA MET A 166 -8.33 3.28 -17.59
C MET A 166 -9.53 3.88 -18.32
N LYS A 167 -10.47 3.06 -18.80
CA LYS A 167 -11.72 3.53 -19.42
C LYS A 167 -12.62 4.28 -18.43
N MET A 168 -12.61 3.92 -17.16
CA MET A 168 -13.38 4.64 -16.12
C MET A 168 -12.75 5.98 -15.74
N ILE A 169 -11.42 6.09 -15.76
CA ILE A 169 -10.70 7.33 -15.40
C ILE A 169 -10.73 8.35 -16.55
N ARG A 170 -10.72 7.88 -17.80
CA ARG A 170 -10.62 8.74 -19.00
C ARG A 170 -11.66 9.89 -19.03
N PRO A 171 -12.97 9.66 -18.84
CA PRO A 171 -13.95 10.74 -18.88
C PRO A 171 -13.68 11.82 -17.83
N THR A 172 -13.23 11.44 -16.63
CA THR A 172 -12.90 12.40 -15.58
C THR A 172 -11.69 13.25 -15.96
N VAL A 173 -10.69 12.65 -16.62
CA VAL A 173 -9.54 13.39 -17.14
C VAL A 173 -9.97 14.38 -18.22
N GLU A 174 -10.92 14.02 -19.08
CA GLU A 174 -11.40 14.94 -20.13
C GLU A 174 -12.06 16.19 -19.53
N VAL A 175 -12.78 16.07 -18.40
CA VAL A 175 -13.43 17.22 -17.73
C VAL A 175 -12.46 18.35 -17.37
N ILE A 176 -11.21 18.06 -16.97
CA ILE A 176 -10.24 19.10 -16.60
C ILE A 176 -9.80 19.95 -17.80
N PHE A 177 -9.88 19.39 -19.01
CA PHE A 177 -9.46 20.01 -20.26
C PHE A 177 -10.64 20.56 -21.05
N SER A 178 -11.86 20.02 -20.87
CA SER A 178 -13.08 20.50 -21.52
C SER A 178 -13.65 21.80 -20.96
N LEU A 179 -13.15 22.29 -19.82
CA LEU A 179 -13.57 23.58 -19.23
C LEU A 179 -13.05 24.82 -19.97
N GLU A 180 -12.41 24.65 -21.13
CA GLU A 180 -11.96 25.74 -22.02
C GLU A 180 -12.59 25.70 -23.41
N SER A 181 -13.68 24.95 -23.61
CA SER A 181 -14.49 25.02 -24.84
C SER A 181 -15.44 26.23 -24.86
N ILE A 182 -15.04 27.39 -24.33
CA ILE A 182 -15.67 28.67 -24.68
C ILE A 182 -14.67 29.35 -25.62
N PRO A 183 -14.91 29.35 -26.93
CA PRO A 183 -14.08 30.13 -27.83
C PRO A 183 -14.18 31.59 -27.38
N LEU A 184 -13.04 32.24 -27.17
CA LEU A 184 -12.95 33.69 -27.14
C LEU A 184 -13.37 34.22 -28.53
N GLN A 185 -14.68 34.27 -28.80
CA GLN A 185 -15.21 35.03 -29.91
C GLN A 185 -15.09 36.51 -29.54
N LYS A 186 -14.00 37.08 -30.05
CA LYS A 186 -13.80 38.46 -30.50
C LYS A 186 -14.65 39.52 -29.81
N VAL A 187 -13.98 40.34 -29.00
CA VAL A 187 -14.39 41.74 -28.78
C VAL A 187 -14.33 42.45 -30.13
N PRO A 188 -15.43 42.94 -30.71
CA PRO A 188 -15.36 43.92 -31.79
C PRO A 188 -15.23 45.29 -31.13
N GLY A 189 -14.01 45.82 -31.10
CA GLY A 189 -13.74 47.17 -30.65
C GLY A 189 -12.70 47.81 -31.55
N GLY A 190 -13.13 48.81 -32.33
CA GLY A 190 -12.23 49.83 -32.85
C GLY A 190 -12.44 50.22 -34.31
N LEU A 191 -13.30 51.21 -34.51
CA LEU A 191 -13.02 52.46 -35.26
C LEU A 191 -12.63 52.35 -36.74
N GLU A 192 -13.61 52.59 -37.61
CA GLU A 192 -13.67 53.79 -38.47
C GLU A 192 -15.10 54.34 -38.48
#